data_AF-A0A963B2W1-F1
#
_entry.id   AF-A0A963B2W1-F1
#
_cell.length_a   1.000
_cell.length_b   1.000
_cell.length_c   1.000
_cell.angle_alpha   90.00
_cell.angle_beta   90.00
_cell.angle_gamma   90.00
#
_symmetry.space_group_name_H-M   'P 1'
#
loop_
_entity.id
_entity.type
_entity.pdbx_description
1 polymer ?
#
loop_
_entity_poly.entity_id
_entity_poly.type
_entity_poly.pdbx_seq_one_letter_code
_entity_poly.pdbx_strand_id
1 'polypeptide(L)'
;MADKISIHVSQYKRYEAGASQPTLEVFRKITLALNVSADSLLFDDEERGPGEDQNLRLQFEAVSQLEAKERAIVMELIDGMLLKHDAKRWMQARS
;
A
#
# COMPACT_ATOMS: atom_id res chain seq x y z
N MET A 1 0.22 -23.56 -7.81
CA MET A 1 -0.45 -22.38 -7.22
C MET A 1 -1.95 -22.58 -7.13
N ALA A 2 -2.62 -22.91 -8.24
CA ALA A 2 -4.05 -23.24 -8.26
C ALA A 2 -4.49 -24.23 -7.16
N ASP A 3 -3.73 -25.32 -6.95
CA ASP A 3 -4.01 -26.29 -5.89
C ASP A 3 -3.82 -25.73 -4.47
N LYS A 4 -2.85 -24.82 -4.27
CA LYS A 4 -2.58 -24.19 -2.97
C LYS A 4 -3.72 -23.27 -2.52
N ILE A 5 -4.43 -22.68 -3.48
CA ILE A 5 -5.56 -21.76 -3.21
C ILE A 5 -6.92 -22.41 -3.50
N SER A 6 -6.93 -23.74 -3.75
CA SER A 6 -8.11 -24.56 -4.00
C SER A 6 -9.00 -24.05 -5.15
N ILE A 7 -8.39 -23.66 -6.27
CA ILE A 7 -9.12 -23.28 -7.50
C ILE A 7 -8.66 -24.13 -8.70
N HIS A 8 -9.51 -24.21 -9.72
CA HIS A 8 -9.16 -24.91 -10.96
C HIS A 8 -8.05 -24.16 -11.74
N VAL A 9 -7.10 -24.88 -12.34
CA VAL A 9 -5.96 -24.30 -13.05
C VAL A 9 -6.36 -23.34 -14.18
N SER A 10 -7.50 -23.59 -14.85
CA SER A 10 -8.00 -22.69 -15.90
C SER A 10 -8.46 -21.34 -15.34
N GLN A 11 -9.02 -21.30 -14.13
CA GLN A 11 -9.40 -20.05 -13.45
C GLN A 11 -8.16 -19.25 -13.09
N TYR A 12 -7.16 -19.94 -12.51
CA TYR A 12 -5.88 -19.34 -12.16
C TYR A 12 -5.21 -18.68 -13.38
N LYS A 13 -5.13 -19.40 -14.51
CA LYS A 13 -4.57 -18.87 -15.77
C LYS A 13 -5.33 -17.65 -16.30
N ARG A 14 -6.65 -17.57 -16.11
CA ARG A 14 -7.42 -16.39 -16.51
C ARG A 14 -7.12 -15.17 -15.65
N TYR A 15 -6.78 -15.35 -14.38
CA TYR A 15 -6.33 -14.26 -13.52
C TYR A 15 -4.96 -13.73 -13.99
N GLU A 16 -4.01 -14.63 -14.25
CA GLU A 16 -2.67 -14.24 -14.75
C GLU A 16 -2.73 -13.56 -16.12
N ALA A 17 -3.67 -13.98 -16.98
CA ALA A 17 -3.89 -13.36 -18.29
C ALA A 17 -4.74 -12.07 -18.24
N GLY A 18 -5.18 -11.62 -17.05
CA GLY A 18 -6.05 -10.46 -16.89
C GLY A 18 -7.47 -10.63 -17.48
N ALA A 19 -7.83 -11.83 -17.93
CA ALA A 19 -9.11 -12.11 -18.58
C ALA A 19 -10.30 -12.18 -17.60
N SER A 20 -10.02 -12.27 -16.30
CA SER A 20 -11.01 -12.18 -15.24
C SER A 20 -10.36 -11.73 -13.93
N GLN A 21 -11.13 -11.18 -13.01
CA GLN A 21 -10.65 -10.80 -11.68
C GLN A 21 -11.01 -11.86 -10.64
N PRO A 22 -10.14 -12.14 -9.65
CA PRO A 22 -10.45 -13.05 -8.55
C PRO A 22 -11.53 -12.45 -7.62
N THR A 23 -12.31 -13.31 -6.96
CA THR A 23 -13.13 -12.85 -5.83
C THR A 23 -12.24 -12.46 -4.65
N LEU A 24 -12.75 -11.66 -3.72
CA LEU A 24 -11.97 -11.23 -2.55
C LEU A 24 -11.45 -12.42 -1.71
N GLU A 25 -12.21 -13.51 -1.62
CA GLU A 25 -11.78 -14.72 -0.92
C GLU A 25 -10.61 -15.40 -1.63
N VAL A 26 -10.67 -15.54 -2.96
CA VAL A 26 -9.58 -16.13 -3.76
C VAL A 26 -8.35 -15.23 -3.72
N PHE A 27 -8.55 -13.92 -3.82
CA PHE A 27 -7.46 -12.94 -3.72
C PHE A 27 -6.74 -13.03 -2.36
N ARG A 28 -7.48 -13.13 -1.24
CA ARG A 28 -6.90 -13.37 0.08
C ARG A 28 -6.09 -14.66 0.16
N LYS A 29 -6.55 -15.74 -0.49
CA LYS A 29 -5.79 -17.00 -0.55
C LYS A 29 -4.50 -16.84 -1.35
N ILE A 30 -4.52 -16.06 -2.44
CA ILE A 30 -3.34 -15.76 -3.26
C ILE A 30 -2.30 -14.99 -2.44
N THR A 31 -2.69 -13.91 -1.74
CA THR A 31 -1.76 -13.11 -0.94
C THR A 31 -1.08 -13.92 0.16
N LEU A 32 -1.85 -14.74 0.89
CA LEU A 32 -1.33 -15.66 1.90
C LEU A 32 -0.39 -16.72 1.31
N ALA A 33 -0.76 -17.32 0.18
CA ALA A 33 0.04 -18.38 -0.45
C ALA A 33 1.36 -17.86 -1.06
N LEU A 34 1.41 -16.58 -1.43
CA LEU A 34 2.61 -15.90 -1.93
C LEU A 34 3.44 -15.24 -0.81
N ASN A 35 2.91 -15.16 0.41
CA ASN A 35 3.53 -14.46 1.53
C ASN A 35 3.86 -12.98 1.22
N VAL A 36 2.92 -12.30 0.55
CA VAL A 36 3.02 -10.87 0.19
C VAL A 36 1.81 -10.10 0.71
N SER A 37 1.90 -8.78 0.76
CA SER A 37 0.76 -7.93 1.14
C SER A 37 -0.26 -7.86 -0.01
N ALA A 38 -1.55 -7.71 0.34
CA ALA A 38 -2.60 -7.44 -0.64
C ALA A 38 -2.28 -6.22 -1.50
N ASP A 39 -1.77 -5.16 -0.87
CA ASP A 39 -1.41 -3.92 -1.54
C ASP A 39 -0.36 -4.14 -2.65
N SER A 40 0.65 -4.98 -2.42
CA SER A 40 1.69 -5.26 -3.44
C SER A 40 1.20 -5.98 -4.69
N LEU A 41 0.02 -6.61 -4.64
CA LEU A 41 -0.61 -7.25 -5.80
C LEU A 41 -1.73 -6.41 -6.42
N LEU A 42 -2.21 -5.39 -5.70
CA LEU A 42 -3.32 -4.53 -6.15
C LEU A 42 -2.85 -3.27 -6.83
N PHE A 43 -1.67 -2.77 -6.45
CA PHE A 43 -1.14 -1.50 -6.92
C PHE A 43 0.19 -1.74 -7.60
N ASP A 44 0.37 -1.16 -8.78
CA ASP A 44 1.70 -1.00 -9.37
C ASP A 44 2.53 -0.01 -8.54
N ASP A 45 3.86 -0.06 -8.68
CA ASP A 45 4.82 0.78 -7.92
C ASP A 45 4.53 2.29 -8.03
N GLU A 46 3.78 2.71 -9.06
CA GLU A 46 3.41 4.11 -9.30
C GLU A 46 1.96 4.45 -8.91
N GLU A 47 1.10 3.46 -8.66
CA GLU A 47 -0.31 3.70 -8.30
C GLU A 47 -0.49 4.10 -6.84
N ARG A 48 0.48 3.74 -5.97
CA ARG A 48 0.42 4.03 -4.53
C ARG A 48 1.79 4.40 -3.96
N GLY A 49 1.92 5.64 -3.51
CA GLY A 49 3.15 6.19 -2.94
C GLY A 49 3.13 7.72 -3.01
N PRO A 50 4.20 8.43 -2.64
CA PRO A 50 4.29 9.89 -2.76
C PRO A 50 4.32 10.43 -4.22
N GLY A 51 3.75 9.71 -5.19
CA GLY A 51 3.76 10.09 -6.61
C GLY A 51 5.18 10.20 -7.16
N GLU A 52 5.40 11.14 -8.08
CA GLU A 52 6.71 11.42 -8.71
C GLU A 52 7.71 12.16 -7.79
N ASP A 53 7.35 12.49 -6.53
CA ASP A 53 8.26 13.20 -5.63
C ASP A 53 9.38 12.28 -5.11
N GLN A 54 10.50 12.31 -5.82
CA GLN A 54 11.68 11.51 -5.53
C GLN A 54 12.29 11.82 -4.15
N ASN A 55 12.16 13.04 -3.65
CA ASN A 55 12.69 13.41 -2.34
C ASN A 55 11.88 12.74 -1.22
N LEU A 56 10.56 12.72 -1.34
CA LEU A 56 9.70 12.01 -0.38
C LEU A 56 9.98 10.50 -0.39
N ARG A 57 10.19 9.91 -1.58
CA ARG A 57 10.56 8.48 -1.70
C ARG A 57 11.86 8.17 -0.94
N LEU A 58 12.92 8.94 -1.18
CA LEU A 58 14.22 8.76 -0.53
C LEU A 58 14.15 8.98 0.99
N GLN A 59 13.33 9.93 1.45
CA GLN A 59 13.13 10.15 2.88
C GLN A 59 12.42 8.98 3.55
N PHE A 60 11.39 8.39 2.92
CA PHE A 60 10.75 7.19 3.47
C PHE A 60 11.69 5.99 3.53
N GLU A 61 12.53 5.80 2.50
CA GLU A 61 13.56 4.77 2.52
C GLU A 61 14.53 4.97 3.69
N ALA A 62 15.03 6.18 3.90
CA ALA A 62 15.90 6.50 5.04
C ALA A 62 15.19 6.26 6.39
N VAL A 63 13.92 6.65 6.53
CA VAL A 63 13.12 6.43 7.74
C VAL A 63 12.92 4.94 8.03
N SER A 64 12.84 4.09 7.00
CA SER A 64 12.71 2.64 7.17
C SER A 64 13.92 2.00 7.86
N GLN A 65 15.10 2.61 7.74
CA GLN A 65 16.36 2.15 8.34
C GLN A 65 16.56 2.62 9.79
N LEU A 66 15.69 3.50 10.31
CA LEU A 66 15.80 4.03 11.67
C LEU A 66 15.40 2.99 12.73
N GLU A 67 15.90 3.20 13.95
CA GLU A 67 15.47 2.40 15.10
C GLU A 67 13.98 2.62 15.39
N ALA A 68 13.34 1.64 16.04
CA ALA A 68 11.89 1.66 16.26
C ALA A 68 11.42 2.94 16.99
N LYS A 69 12.20 3.43 17.96
CA LYS A 69 11.90 4.65 18.70
C LYS A 69 11.97 5.90 17.82
N GLU A 70 13.01 5.99 16.99
CA GLU A 70 13.22 7.13 16.09
C GLU A 70 12.14 7.17 15.01
N ARG A 71 11.80 6.02 14.43
CA ARG A 71 10.70 5.90 13.47
C ARG A 71 9.36 6.31 14.07
N ALA A 72 9.09 5.96 15.33
CA ALA A 72 7.87 6.39 16.03
C ALA A 72 7.79 7.92 16.17
N ILE A 73 8.90 8.56 16.55
CA ILE A 73 8.98 10.03 16.65
C ILE A 73 8.72 10.69 15.29
N VAL A 74 9.30 10.15 14.20
CA VAL A 74 9.05 10.66 12.85
C VAL A 74 7.57 10.59 12.50
N MET A 75 6.89 9.50 12.84
CA MET A 75 5.45 9.35 12.57
C MET A 75 4.63 10.40 13.34
N GLU A 76 4.91 10.62 14.63
CA GLU A 76 4.23 11.65 15.44
C GLU A 76 4.42 13.06 14.86
N LEU A 77 5.60 13.37 14.34
CA LEU A 77 5.87 14.67 13.69
C LEU A 77 5.09 14.84 12.39
N ILE A 78 4.99 13.79 11.57
CA ILE A 78 4.19 13.79 10.34
C ILE A 78 2.71 14.02 10.68
N ASP A 79 2.17 13.27 11.64
CA ASP A 79 0.78 13.41 12.09
C ASP A 79 0.47 14.83 12.59
N GLY A 80 1.36 15.39 13.42
CA GLY A 80 1.23 16.75 13.91
C GLY A 80 1.24 17.80 12.78
N MET A 81 2.07 17.60 11.76
CA MET A 81 2.15 18.50 10.61
C MET A 81 0.88 18.43 9.74
N LEU A 82 0.34 17.22 9.51
CA LEU A 82 -0.91 17.01 8.78
C LEU A 82 -2.09 17.66 9.51
N LEU A 83 -2.20 17.45 10.82
CA LEU A 83 -3.25 18.08 11.64
C LEU A 83 -3.18 19.60 11.57
N LYS A 84 -1.98 20.18 11.66
CA LYS A 84 -1.77 21.63 11.54
C LYS A 84 -2.18 22.15 10.16
N HIS A 85 -1.89 21.39 9.10
CA HIS A 85 -2.27 21.73 7.73
C HIS A 85 -3.80 21.75 7.56
N ASP A 86 -4.48 20.71 8.04
CA ASP A 86 -5.95 20.60 7.94
C ASP A 86 -6.65 21.69 8.76
N ALA A 87 -6.17 21.96 9.98
CA ALA A 87 -6.69 23.06 10.79
C ALA A 87 -6.59 24.41 10.08
N LYS A 88 -5.46 24.69 9.40
CA LYS A 88 -5.29 25.90 8.58
C LYS A 88 -6.30 25.95 7.43
N ARG A 89 -6.47 24.85 6.69
CA ARG A 89 -7.44 24.78 5.59
C ARG A 89 -8.86 25.04 6.06
N TRP A 90 -9.27 24.47 7.20
CA TRP A 90 -10.61 24.69 7.76
C TRP A 90 -10.84 26.13 8.20
N MET A 91 -9.83 26.79 8.77
CA MET A 91 -9.93 28.21 9.11
C MET A 91 -10.08 29.10 7.87
N GLN A 92 -9.38 28.77 6.77
CA GLN A 92 -9.45 29.51 5.50
C GLN A 92 -10.75 29.24 4.73
N ALA A 93 -11.33 28.04 4.83
CA ALA A 93 -12.60 27.71 4.18
C ALA A 93 -13.83 28.34 4.86
N ARG A 94 -13.64 28.92 6.07
CA ARG A 94 -14.70 29.54 6.88
C ARG A 94 -14.71 31.07 6.80
N SER A 95 -13.73 31.67 6.14
CA SER A 95 -13.62 33.12 5.84
C SER A 95 -14.10 33.41 4.43
#